data_AF-A0A931DAN5-F1
#
_entry.id   AF-A0A931DAN5-F1
#
_cell.length_a   1.000
_cell.length_b   1.000
_cell.length_c   1.000
_cell.angle_alpha   90.00
_cell.angle_beta   90.00
_cell.angle_gamma   90.00
#
_symmetry.space_group_name_H-M   'P 1'
#
loop_
_entity.id
_entity.type
_entity.pdbx_description
1 polymer ?
#
loop_
_entity_poly.entity_id
_entity_poly.type
_entity_poly.pdbx_seq_one_letter_code
_entity_poly.pdbx_strand_id
1 'polypeptide(L)'
;MTAAAGESAAGRDAAAGAPESTGAESTGAEGVHDRLTALAARLAEAGERPAPPCADPVNEPMIRNWTQALGDPDPAWHEGGLAPPAMIQVWSMPGLGTAKGGSAADEVLRLLDESGYRGVVATNCEQTYDRYLRHGERLRSTLRFDGIAGPKRTAMGEGYFVTWYQTWYDERDERVAEMLFRVLKFRPRERPGGAGKPGGGGKGAGGKGAGGAYPLRPAVGPDTAFFWDGVKDGELRIQRCADCGALRHPPGPVCPECHSLSREHVVASGRGEVHSYVVHHHPPVPGRTPPYVVAVVELEEGVRIVGNVNGVPPDEVKIGMPVEVAFERMDDELVLPQWVPAGAARQGGDEAAERKAGQGSGHGSGHGAAGEEPVLEIPLTPTFVIATALATRDFTPVHHDTALARAQGTKDIFVNILTTMGLVQRTALATVPGAELERVEVRLGAPAYAGDTLRLFAERAGNGTVRVRGTVSLGDHVTATVRLRRGGGHGGGHGTEAAR
;
A
#
# COMPACT_ATOMS: atom_id res chain seq x y z
N MET A 1 -39.64 3.87 -63.12
CA MET A 1 -39.71 2.46 -63.54
C MET A 1 -39.59 1.63 -62.26
N THR A 2 -40.74 1.38 -61.60
CA THR A 2 -41.47 0.06 -61.53
C THR A 2 -40.73 -0.95 -60.65
N ALA A 3 -41.14 -1.21 -59.40
CA ALA A 3 -42.20 -2.17 -58.93
C ALA A 3 -41.89 -3.64 -59.36
N ALA A 4 -42.03 -4.73 -58.60
CA ALA A 4 -42.92 -5.17 -57.51
C ALA A 4 -42.28 -6.41 -56.80
N ALA A 5 -42.45 -6.66 -55.49
CA ALA A 5 -43.46 -7.50 -54.79
C ALA A 5 -43.65 -8.96 -55.29
N GLY A 6 -43.67 -9.92 -54.36
CA GLY A 6 -44.09 -11.31 -54.60
C GLY A 6 -43.87 -12.26 -53.41
N GLU A 7 -44.84 -12.32 -52.49
CA GLU A 7 -45.04 -13.40 -51.50
C GLU A 7 -45.43 -14.73 -52.17
N SER A 8 -45.12 -15.88 -51.55
CA SER A 8 -46.16 -16.86 -51.15
C SER A 8 -45.59 -17.99 -50.30
N ALA A 9 -46.39 -18.42 -49.32
CA ALA A 9 -46.19 -19.54 -48.43
C ALA A 9 -47.18 -20.67 -48.76
N ALA A 10 -46.74 -21.92 -48.65
CA ALA A 10 -47.49 -23.14 -48.28
C ALA A 10 -46.47 -24.30 -48.29
N GLY A 11 -46.25 -25.16 -47.28
CA GLY A 11 -47.12 -25.62 -46.20
C GLY A 11 -47.64 -27.03 -46.54
N ARG A 12 -47.00 -28.09 -46.01
CA ARG A 12 -47.64 -29.35 -45.57
C ARG A 12 -46.67 -30.31 -44.87
N ASP A 13 -47.15 -30.80 -43.73
CA ASP A 13 -46.60 -31.76 -42.77
C ASP A 13 -46.28 -33.15 -43.37
N ALA A 14 -45.32 -33.85 -42.75
CA ALA A 14 -45.61 -35.12 -42.05
C ALA A 14 -44.37 -35.73 -41.37
N ALA A 15 -44.68 -36.36 -40.23
CA ALA A 15 -44.05 -37.53 -39.62
C ALA A 15 -42.84 -37.34 -38.68
N ALA A 16 -43.18 -37.49 -37.40
CA ALA A 16 -42.30 -37.74 -36.27
C ALA A 16 -41.46 -39.01 -36.45
N GLY A 17 -40.20 -38.92 -36.04
CA GLY A 17 -39.31 -40.04 -35.79
C GLY A 17 -38.22 -39.58 -34.81
N ALA A 18 -38.34 -39.99 -33.56
CA ALA A 18 -37.22 -39.88 -32.61
C ALA A 18 -36.12 -40.87 -33.00
N PRO A 19 -34.85 -40.46 -32.88
CA PRO A 19 -33.88 -41.38 -32.30
C PRO A 19 -33.02 -40.70 -31.23
N GLU A 20 -33.00 -41.38 -30.08
CA GLU A 20 -31.83 -41.71 -29.26
C GLU A 20 -30.80 -40.62 -28.98
N SER A 21 -30.72 -40.29 -27.69
CA SER A 21 -29.65 -39.54 -27.04
C SER A 21 -28.30 -40.23 -27.21
N THR A 22 -27.55 -39.84 -28.24
CA THR A 22 -26.11 -40.07 -28.28
C THR A 22 -25.43 -39.00 -27.43
N GLY A 23 -24.73 -39.45 -26.38
CA GLY A 23 -24.03 -38.60 -25.43
C GLY A 23 -23.16 -37.57 -26.13
N ALA A 24 -23.47 -36.30 -25.87
CA ALA A 24 -22.57 -35.20 -26.18
C ALA A 24 -21.33 -35.35 -25.33
N GLU A 25 -20.23 -35.74 -25.97
CA GLU A 25 -18.88 -35.67 -25.45
C GLU A 25 -18.65 -34.29 -24.83
N SER A 26 -18.24 -34.28 -23.57
CA SER A 26 -17.86 -33.09 -22.83
C SER A 26 -16.58 -32.50 -23.43
N THR A 27 -16.71 -31.57 -24.37
CA THR A 27 -15.60 -30.70 -24.75
C THR A 27 -15.24 -29.84 -23.54
N GLY A 28 -14.04 -30.06 -23.02
CA GLY A 28 -13.60 -29.73 -21.67
C GLY A 28 -13.65 -28.25 -21.29
N ALA A 29 -14.19 -28.00 -20.10
CA ALA A 29 -13.99 -26.75 -19.38
C ALA A 29 -12.54 -26.70 -18.88
N GLU A 30 -11.61 -26.14 -19.67
CA GLU A 30 -10.28 -25.79 -19.17
C GLU A 30 -10.42 -24.83 -17.97
N GLY A 31 -9.76 -25.17 -16.86
CA GLY A 31 -9.76 -24.34 -15.67
C GLY A 31 -9.09 -22.98 -15.94
N VAL A 32 -9.42 -21.96 -15.14
CA VAL A 32 -8.74 -20.66 -15.18
C VAL A 32 -7.20 -20.82 -15.11
N HIS A 33 -6.73 -21.78 -14.32
CA HIS A 33 -5.31 -22.08 -14.19
C HIS A 33 -4.69 -22.60 -15.51
N ASP A 34 -5.36 -23.51 -16.20
CA ASP A 34 -4.85 -24.11 -17.44
C ASP A 34 -4.73 -23.04 -18.54
N ARG A 35 -5.78 -22.21 -18.69
CA ARG A 35 -5.77 -21.08 -19.63
C ARG A 35 -4.67 -20.07 -19.32
N LEU A 36 -4.44 -19.77 -18.04
CA LEU A 36 -3.38 -18.87 -17.60
C LEU A 36 -2.00 -19.45 -17.90
N THR A 37 -1.77 -20.72 -17.59
CA THR A 37 -0.49 -21.39 -17.82
C THR A 37 -0.18 -21.52 -19.31
N ALA A 38 -1.15 -21.90 -20.13
CA ALA A 38 -1.01 -21.95 -21.59
C ALA A 38 -0.71 -20.57 -22.19
N LEU A 39 -1.42 -19.53 -21.74
CA LEU A 39 -1.16 -18.15 -22.16
C LEU A 39 0.25 -17.69 -21.75
N ALA A 40 0.64 -17.94 -20.49
CA ALA A 40 1.94 -17.57 -19.96
C ALA A 40 3.09 -18.24 -20.72
N ALA A 41 2.98 -19.55 -21.01
CA ALA A 41 3.97 -20.29 -21.79
C ALA A 41 4.14 -19.70 -23.20
N ARG A 42 3.03 -19.49 -23.91
CA ARG A 42 3.04 -18.87 -25.26
C ARG A 42 3.70 -17.48 -25.26
N LEU A 43 3.43 -16.66 -24.24
CA LEU A 43 3.98 -15.32 -24.14
C LEU A 43 5.46 -15.32 -23.73
N ALA A 44 5.90 -16.27 -22.90
CA ALA A 44 7.30 -16.44 -22.54
C ALA A 44 8.13 -16.91 -23.75
N GLU A 45 7.61 -17.86 -24.53
CA GLU A 45 8.24 -18.35 -25.78
C GLU A 45 8.34 -17.26 -26.85
N ALA A 46 7.41 -16.31 -26.89
CA ALA A 46 7.44 -15.20 -27.84
C ALA A 46 8.64 -14.25 -27.63
N GLY A 47 9.30 -14.28 -26.46
CA GLY A 47 10.49 -13.51 -26.18
C GLY A 47 10.28 -11.98 -26.20
N GLU A 48 11.35 -11.25 -26.47
CA GLU A 48 11.28 -9.80 -26.66
C GLU A 48 10.62 -9.44 -27.98
N ARG A 49 9.72 -8.45 -27.94
CA ARG A 49 9.08 -7.92 -29.14
C ARG A 49 9.68 -6.57 -29.54
N PRO A 50 9.86 -6.30 -30.85
CA PRO A 50 10.19 -4.97 -31.32
C PRO A 50 9.16 -3.95 -30.86
N ALA A 51 9.63 -2.78 -30.46
CA ALA A 51 8.80 -1.65 -30.04
C ALA A 51 9.17 -0.40 -30.84
N PRO A 52 8.24 0.54 -31.05
CA PRO A 52 8.61 1.85 -31.56
C PRO A 52 9.51 2.58 -30.54
N PRO A 53 10.23 3.63 -30.99
CA PRO A 53 10.91 4.53 -30.08
C PRO A 53 9.96 5.09 -29.01
N CYS A 54 10.50 5.32 -27.82
CA CYS A 54 9.86 6.10 -26.76
C CYS A 54 9.45 7.48 -27.30
N ALA A 55 8.33 8.00 -26.80
CA ALA A 55 7.69 9.19 -27.35
C ALA A 55 8.61 10.42 -27.34
N ASP A 56 9.32 10.62 -26.23
CA ASP A 56 10.16 11.77 -25.98
C ASP A 56 11.64 11.37 -25.94
N PRO A 57 12.56 12.20 -26.48
CA PRO A 57 13.97 12.08 -26.13
C PRO A 57 14.16 12.37 -24.64
N VAL A 58 15.29 11.91 -24.08
CA VAL A 58 15.74 12.26 -22.73
C VAL A 58 15.89 13.77 -22.67
N ASN A 59 14.98 14.46 -21.97
CA ASN A 59 14.90 15.92 -22.01
C ASN A 59 14.99 16.55 -20.62
N GLU A 60 15.68 17.69 -20.58
CA GLU A 60 15.93 18.46 -19.36
C GLU A 60 14.64 18.91 -18.64
N PRO A 61 13.55 19.35 -19.32
CA PRO A 61 12.32 19.72 -18.62
C PRO A 61 11.73 18.59 -17.77
N MET A 62 11.70 17.35 -18.28
CA MET A 62 11.22 16.19 -17.53
C MET A 62 12.15 15.82 -16.37
N ILE A 63 13.47 15.90 -16.58
CA ILE A 63 14.48 15.69 -15.54
C ILE A 63 14.32 16.73 -14.43
N ARG A 64 14.12 18.00 -14.78
CA ARG A 64 13.87 19.08 -13.82
C ARG A 64 12.63 18.83 -12.98
N ASN A 65 11.52 18.44 -13.62
CA ASN A 65 10.28 18.13 -12.91
C ASN A 65 10.48 16.97 -11.92
N TRP A 66 11.20 15.92 -12.31
CA TRP A 66 11.58 14.82 -11.43
C TRP A 66 12.42 15.29 -10.24
N THR A 67 13.54 15.98 -10.51
CA THR A 67 14.47 16.41 -9.46
C THR A 67 13.82 17.37 -8.47
N GLN A 68 12.93 18.26 -8.94
CA GLN A 68 12.19 19.18 -8.07
C GLN A 68 11.13 18.45 -7.23
N ALA A 69 10.38 17.52 -7.83
CA ALA A 69 9.36 16.76 -7.13
C ALA A 69 9.95 15.84 -6.05
N LEU A 70 11.10 15.20 -6.33
CA LEU A 70 11.79 14.32 -5.39
C LEU A 70 12.76 15.06 -4.46
N GLY A 71 12.97 16.36 -4.69
CA GLY A 71 13.92 17.19 -3.95
C GLY A 71 15.37 16.74 -4.11
N ASP A 72 15.76 16.22 -5.27
CA ASP A 72 17.11 15.73 -5.57
C ASP A 72 17.97 16.86 -6.18
N PRO A 73 18.94 17.44 -5.43
CA PRO A 73 19.67 18.62 -5.86
C PRO A 73 20.98 18.31 -6.60
N ASP A 74 21.27 17.06 -6.94
CA ASP A 74 22.57 16.69 -7.52
C ASP A 74 22.83 17.45 -8.85
N PRO A 75 23.91 18.26 -8.94
CA PRO A 75 24.20 19.03 -10.14
C PRO A 75 24.54 18.17 -11.35
N ALA A 76 24.90 16.88 -11.17
CA ALA A 76 25.16 15.96 -12.27
C ALA A 76 23.96 15.82 -13.21
N TRP A 77 22.73 15.99 -12.70
CA TRP A 77 21.52 15.88 -13.50
C TRP A 77 21.34 17.05 -14.48
N HIS A 78 21.64 18.27 -14.05
CA HIS A 78 21.43 19.47 -14.88
C HIS A 78 22.72 19.91 -15.56
N GLU A 79 23.76 20.18 -14.77
CA GLU A 79 25.05 20.66 -15.27
C GLU A 79 25.85 19.54 -15.95
N GLY A 80 25.73 18.30 -15.46
CA GLY A 80 26.38 17.14 -16.05
C GLY A 80 25.68 16.58 -17.30
N GLY A 81 24.47 17.07 -17.61
CA GLY A 81 23.68 16.62 -18.76
C GLY A 81 23.26 15.14 -18.69
N LEU A 82 23.06 14.61 -17.48
CA LEU A 82 22.68 13.23 -17.21
C LEU A 82 21.24 13.13 -16.72
N ALA A 83 20.56 12.01 -16.97
CA ALA A 83 19.31 11.73 -16.28
C ALA A 83 19.55 10.87 -15.02
N PRO A 84 18.84 11.13 -13.91
CA PRO A 84 18.77 10.20 -12.79
C PRO A 84 18.40 8.78 -13.28
N PRO A 85 19.18 7.73 -12.98
CA PRO A 85 18.95 6.40 -13.56
C PRO A 85 17.56 5.83 -13.27
N ALA A 86 17.03 6.05 -12.06
CA ALA A 86 15.68 5.64 -11.68
C ALA A 86 14.56 6.26 -12.56
N MET A 87 14.86 7.29 -13.36
CA MET A 87 13.94 7.81 -14.38
C MET A 87 13.81 6.91 -15.60
N ILE A 88 14.59 5.83 -15.74
CA ILE A 88 14.62 5.02 -16.97
C ILE A 88 13.23 4.63 -17.48
N GLN A 89 12.33 4.26 -16.55
CA GLN A 89 10.98 3.85 -16.89
C GLN A 89 10.12 5.01 -17.40
N VAL A 90 10.35 6.23 -16.91
CA VAL A 90 9.59 7.45 -17.27
C VAL A 90 9.55 7.66 -18.78
N TRP A 91 10.66 7.36 -19.48
CA TRP A 91 10.75 7.50 -20.94
C TRP A 91 9.85 6.54 -21.71
N SER A 92 9.54 5.39 -21.11
CA SER A 92 8.62 4.40 -21.68
C SER A 92 7.18 4.50 -21.15
N MET A 93 6.91 5.42 -20.22
CA MET A 93 5.59 5.53 -19.63
C MET A 93 4.57 6.14 -20.61
N PRO A 94 3.40 5.52 -20.76
CA PRO A 94 2.33 6.03 -21.60
C PRO A 94 1.87 7.43 -21.15
N GLY A 95 1.43 8.25 -22.10
CA GLY A 95 0.86 9.58 -21.80
C GLY A 95 -0.52 9.48 -21.14
N LEU A 96 -0.94 10.53 -20.43
CA LEU A 96 -2.29 10.64 -19.86
C LEU A 96 -3.34 10.47 -20.96
N GLY A 97 -4.30 9.56 -20.78
CA GLY A 97 -5.36 9.27 -21.75
C GLY A 97 -4.97 8.32 -22.88
N THR A 98 -3.71 7.87 -22.95
CA THR A 98 -3.35 6.74 -23.83
C THR A 98 -3.80 5.43 -23.19
N ALA A 99 -4.43 4.55 -23.96
CA ALA A 99 -4.87 3.26 -23.44
C ALA A 99 -3.63 2.43 -23.03
N LYS A 100 -3.56 2.04 -21.75
CA LYS A 100 -2.64 1.00 -21.28
C LYS A 100 -3.11 -0.33 -21.88
N GLY A 101 -2.66 -0.67 -23.08
CA GLY A 101 -3.10 -1.90 -23.73
C GLY A 101 -2.14 -2.38 -24.79
N GLY A 102 -1.90 -3.69 -24.79
CA GLY A 102 -1.21 -4.39 -25.88
C GLY A 102 0.14 -5.00 -25.53
N SER A 103 0.63 -4.89 -24.29
CA SER A 103 1.83 -5.64 -23.89
C SER A 103 1.52 -7.09 -23.53
N ALA A 104 2.52 -7.96 -23.60
CA ALA A 104 2.38 -9.37 -23.22
C ALA A 104 1.96 -9.52 -21.74
N ALA A 105 2.46 -8.66 -20.84
CA ALA A 105 2.03 -8.66 -19.44
C ALA A 105 0.55 -8.27 -19.30
N ASP A 106 0.07 -7.28 -20.05
CA ASP A 106 -1.33 -6.82 -19.99
C ASP A 106 -2.32 -7.92 -20.38
N GLU A 107 -1.97 -8.79 -21.33
CA GLU A 107 -2.81 -9.94 -21.71
C GLU A 107 -3.07 -10.87 -20.51
N VAL A 108 -2.02 -11.18 -19.74
CA VAL A 108 -2.11 -12.05 -18.55
C VAL A 108 -2.84 -11.34 -17.41
N LEU A 109 -2.53 -10.07 -17.16
CA LEU A 109 -3.16 -9.28 -16.11
C LEU A 109 -4.68 -9.14 -16.36
N ARG A 110 -5.08 -8.90 -17.61
CA ARG A 110 -6.49 -8.83 -18.01
C ARG A 110 -7.21 -10.17 -17.81
N LEU A 111 -6.59 -11.29 -18.19
CA LEU A 111 -7.20 -12.61 -17.97
C LEU A 111 -7.39 -12.90 -16.46
N LEU A 112 -6.44 -12.47 -15.63
CA LEU A 112 -6.56 -12.56 -14.17
C LEU A 112 -7.71 -11.69 -13.64
N ASP A 113 -7.87 -10.46 -14.14
CA ASP A 113 -8.98 -9.57 -13.79
C ASP A 113 -10.34 -10.15 -14.16
N GLU A 114 -10.48 -10.64 -15.39
CA GLU A 114 -11.67 -11.31 -15.90
C GLU A 114 -12.01 -12.59 -15.10
N SER A 115 -10.99 -13.22 -14.50
CA SER A 115 -11.13 -14.43 -13.68
C SER A 115 -11.27 -14.15 -12.17
N GLY A 116 -11.49 -12.88 -11.78
CA GLY A 116 -11.79 -12.47 -10.41
C GLY A 116 -10.58 -12.11 -9.54
N TYR A 117 -9.35 -12.20 -10.06
CA TYR A 117 -8.13 -11.75 -9.35
C TYR A 117 -7.93 -10.24 -9.54
N ARG A 118 -8.86 -9.44 -9.01
CA ARG A 118 -8.91 -7.99 -9.27
C ARG A 118 -7.91 -7.17 -8.44
N GLY A 119 -7.47 -7.70 -7.29
CA GLY A 119 -6.45 -7.06 -6.48
C GLY A 119 -5.09 -7.10 -7.19
N VAL A 120 -4.34 -6.01 -7.13
CA VAL A 120 -2.99 -5.92 -7.69
C VAL A 120 -2.09 -5.15 -6.74
N VAL A 121 -0.88 -5.67 -6.52
CA VAL A 121 0.18 -4.95 -5.81
C VAL A 121 1.52 -5.28 -6.44
N ALA A 122 2.38 -4.28 -6.62
CA ALA A 122 3.77 -4.51 -7.01
C ALA A 122 4.55 -5.08 -5.82
N THR A 123 5.28 -6.17 -6.03
CA THR A 123 6.02 -6.85 -4.94
C THR A 123 7.52 -6.67 -5.08
N ASN A 124 8.04 -6.72 -6.31
CA ASN A 124 9.46 -6.59 -6.60
C ASN A 124 9.68 -5.72 -7.84
N CYS A 125 10.69 -4.87 -7.77
CA CYS A 125 11.25 -4.17 -8.91
C CYS A 125 12.77 -4.22 -8.79
N GLU A 126 13.44 -4.74 -9.81
CA GLU A 126 14.89 -4.79 -9.87
C GLU A 126 15.33 -4.06 -11.13
N GLN A 127 16.15 -3.01 -11.01
CA GLN A 127 16.69 -2.27 -12.13
C GLN A 127 18.22 -2.37 -12.14
N THR A 128 18.79 -2.72 -13.29
CA THR A 128 20.24 -2.69 -13.55
C THR A 128 20.51 -1.65 -14.62
N TYR A 129 21.56 -0.86 -14.42
CA TYR A 129 21.94 0.25 -15.30
C TYR A 129 23.36 0.01 -15.84
N ASP A 130 23.45 -0.33 -17.13
CA ASP A 130 24.72 -0.52 -17.81
C ASP A 130 25.45 0.84 -17.96
N ARG A 131 24.69 1.91 -18.21
CA ARG A 131 25.16 3.30 -18.21
C ARG A 131 24.03 4.28 -17.88
N TYR A 132 24.41 5.51 -17.56
CA TYR A 132 23.45 6.61 -17.41
C TYR A 132 23.07 7.18 -18.77
N LEU A 133 21.86 7.74 -18.84
CA LEU A 133 21.36 8.44 -20.02
C LEU A 133 21.89 9.86 -20.05
N ARG A 134 22.19 10.37 -21.25
CA ARG A 134 22.47 11.78 -21.49
C ARG A 134 21.27 12.50 -22.09
N HIS A 135 21.22 13.82 -21.88
CA HIS A 135 20.24 14.68 -22.54
C HIS A 135 20.30 14.52 -24.06
N GLY A 136 19.13 14.47 -24.70
CA GLY A 136 18.94 14.33 -26.14
C GLY A 136 18.85 12.88 -26.64
N GLU A 137 19.29 11.89 -25.86
CA GLU A 137 19.24 10.49 -26.30
C GLU A 137 17.79 10.02 -26.54
N ARG A 138 17.59 9.19 -27.56
CA ARG A 138 16.32 8.50 -27.81
C ARG A 138 16.42 7.04 -27.40
N LEU A 139 15.34 6.55 -26.81
CA LEU A 139 15.26 5.19 -26.34
C LEU A 139 14.21 4.40 -27.10
N ARG A 140 14.42 3.10 -27.16
CA ARG A 140 13.38 2.11 -27.42
C ARG A 140 13.26 1.21 -26.20
N SER A 141 12.03 0.89 -25.80
CA SER A 141 11.78 -0.01 -24.68
C SER A 141 11.07 -1.27 -25.15
N THR A 142 11.65 -2.44 -24.88
CA THR A 142 11.05 -3.74 -25.18
C THR A 142 10.56 -4.39 -23.89
N LEU A 143 9.57 -5.27 -24.02
CA LEU A 143 9.09 -6.09 -22.90
C LEU A 143 9.25 -7.56 -23.27
N ARG A 144 9.79 -8.34 -22.32
CA ARG A 144 9.83 -9.80 -22.35
C ARG A 144 9.00 -10.34 -21.22
N PHE A 145 7.96 -11.11 -21.54
CA PHE A 145 7.22 -11.82 -20.51
C PHE A 145 8.08 -12.97 -19.97
N ASP A 146 8.11 -13.15 -18.65
CA ASP A 146 8.88 -14.23 -18.02
C ASP A 146 7.97 -15.40 -17.63
N GLY A 147 6.95 -15.14 -16.82
CA GLY A 147 6.07 -16.20 -16.37
C GLY A 147 5.11 -15.80 -15.27
N ILE A 148 4.32 -16.79 -14.86
CA ILE A 148 3.44 -16.72 -13.69
C ILE A 148 3.85 -17.76 -12.66
N ALA A 149 3.60 -17.47 -11.38
CA ALA A 149 3.72 -18.43 -10.29
C ALA A 149 2.47 -18.38 -9.40
N GLY A 150 1.69 -19.45 -9.39
CA GLY A 150 0.48 -19.58 -8.59
C GLY A 150 -0.40 -20.76 -9.01
N PRO A 151 -1.57 -20.93 -8.38
CA PRO A 151 -2.09 -20.08 -7.31
C PRO A 151 -1.27 -20.25 -6.01
N LYS A 152 -1.02 -19.14 -5.30
CA LYS A 152 -0.37 -19.13 -3.97
C LYS A 152 -1.29 -18.49 -2.95
N ARG A 153 -1.36 -19.08 -1.76
CA ARG A 153 -1.97 -18.43 -0.60
C ARG A 153 -1.02 -17.38 -0.04
N THR A 154 -1.52 -16.14 0.09
CA THR A 154 -0.80 -15.01 0.67
C THR A 154 -1.66 -14.38 1.77
N ALA A 155 -1.09 -13.45 2.55
CA ALA A 155 -1.86 -12.68 3.53
C ALA A 155 -3.02 -11.88 2.88
N MET A 156 -2.88 -11.48 1.61
CA MET A 156 -3.89 -10.73 0.86
C MET A 156 -4.95 -11.63 0.18
N GLY A 157 -4.77 -12.95 0.22
CA GLY A 157 -5.63 -13.92 -0.43
C GLY A 157 -4.89 -14.87 -1.36
N GLU A 158 -5.64 -15.70 -2.08
CA GLU A 158 -5.08 -16.53 -3.15
C GLU A 158 -4.77 -15.68 -4.37
N GLY A 159 -3.58 -15.85 -4.96
CA GLY A 159 -3.15 -15.06 -6.12
C GLY A 159 -2.06 -15.70 -6.96
N TYR A 160 -1.71 -15.01 -8.04
CA TYR A 160 -0.62 -15.33 -8.95
C TYR A 160 0.40 -14.20 -8.94
N PHE A 161 1.67 -14.57 -8.83
CA PHE A 161 2.76 -13.66 -9.15
C PHE A 161 2.96 -13.64 -10.65
N VAL A 162 3.03 -12.45 -11.25
CA VAL A 162 3.28 -12.26 -12.68
C VAL A 162 4.59 -11.50 -12.81
N THR A 163 5.54 -12.04 -13.57
CA THR A 163 6.89 -11.47 -13.75
C THR A 163 7.14 -11.18 -15.22
N TRP A 164 7.75 -10.02 -15.50
CA TRP A 164 8.26 -9.67 -16.81
C TRP A 164 9.52 -8.82 -16.69
N TYR A 165 10.23 -8.71 -17.81
CA TYR A 165 11.37 -7.84 -17.97
C TYR A 165 11.04 -6.71 -18.93
N GLN A 166 11.60 -5.54 -18.68
CA GLN A 166 11.58 -4.41 -19.58
C GLN A 166 13.02 -3.96 -19.83
N THR A 167 13.40 -3.82 -21.09
CA THR A 167 14.77 -3.47 -21.48
C THR A 167 14.74 -2.19 -22.29
N TRP A 168 15.70 -1.29 -22.05
CA TRP A 168 15.85 -0.04 -22.80
C TRP A 168 17.13 -0.07 -23.61
N TYR A 169 17.00 0.28 -24.88
CA TYR A 169 18.08 0.36 -25.86
C TYR A 169 18.20 1.79 -26.38
N ASP A 170 19.43 2.20 -26.70
CA ASP A 170 19.69 3.45 -27.39
C ASP A 170 19.50 3.32 -28.93
N GLU A 171 19.75 4.40 -29.66
CA GLU A 171 19.61 4.43 -31.13
C GLU A 171 20.61 3.52 -31.86
N ARG A 172 21.64 3.01 -31.17
CA ARG A 172 22.65 2.08 -31.69
C ARG A 172 22.33 0.63 -31.30
N ASP A 173 21.17 0.38 -30.71
CA ASP A 173 20.73 -0.92 -30.20
C ASP A 173 21.61 -1.45 -29.05
N GLU A 174 22.32 -0.55 -28.36
CA GLU A 174 23.06 -0.89 -27.15
C GLU A 174 22.12 -0.85 -25.95
N ARG A 175 22.16 -1.89 -25.10
CA ARG A 175 21.36 -1.93 -23.88
C ARG A 175 21.85 -0.86 -22.91
N VAL A 176 20.92 -0.07 -22.40
CA VAL A 176 21.17 0.97 -21.40
C VAL A 176 20.83 0.48 -20.00
N ALA A 177 19.69 -0.22 -19.88
CA ALA A 177 19.17 -0.69 -18.61
C ALA A 177 18.18 -1.84 -18.81
N GLU A 178 17.96 -2.61 -17.75
CA GLU A 178 16.96 -3.67 -17.69
C GLU A 178 16.23 -3.60 -16.35
N MET A 179 14.93 -3.86 -16.38
CA MET A 179 14.06 -3.94 -15.21
C MET A 179 13.37 -5.29 -15.17
N LEU A 180 13.48 -6.00 -14.05
CA LEU A 180 12.52 -7.05 -13.67
C LEU A 180 11.41 -6.40 -12.87
N PHE A 181 10.17 -6.65 -13.26
CA PHE A 181 8.99 -6.22 -12.51
C PHE A 181 8.11 -7.41 -12.15
N ARG A 182 7.67 -7.46 -10.90
CA ARG A 182 6.76 -8.49 -10.40
C ARG A 182 5.60 -7.88 -9.65
N VAL A 183 4.40 -8.33 -10.00
CA VAL A 183 3.16 -8.02 -9.29
C VAL A 183 2.54 -9.29 -8.73
N LEU A 184 1.78 -9.15 -7.65
CA LEU A 184 0.82 -10.13 -7.19
C LEU A 184 -0.58 -9.71 -7.61
N LYS A 185 -1.23 -10.53 -8.44
CA LYS A 185 -2.66 -10.46 -8.70
C LYS A 185 -3.37 -11.42 -7.76
N PHE A 186 -4.29 -10.92 -6.94
CA PHE A 186 -4.96 -11.74 -5.92
C PHE A 186 -6.46 -11.56 -5.98
N ARG A 187 -7.21 -12.58 -5.56
CA ARG A 187 -8.63 -12.41 -5.28
C ARG A 187 -8.74 -11.61 -3.98
N PRO A 188 -9.32 -10.40 -4.01
CA PRO A 188 -9.64 -9.71 -2.78
C PRO A 188 -10.48 -10.65 -1.93
N ARG A 189 -10.15 -10.77 -0.65
CA ARG A 189 -10.93 -11.60 0.26
C ARG A 189 -12.38 -11.11 0.22
N GLU A 190 -13.31 -11.96 -0.19
CA GLU A 190 -14.73 -11.62 -0.11
C GLU A 190 -15.04 -11.32 1.35
N ARG A 191 -15.43 -10.07 1.65
CA ARG A 191 -16.10 -9.76 2.91
C ARG A 191 -17.40 -10.57 2.88
N PRO A 192 -17.74 -11.36 3.91
CA PRO A 192 -19.05 -11.97 3.98
C PRO A 192 -20.08 -10.83 4.05
N GLY A 193 -20.79 -10.58 2.95
CA GLY A 193 -21.81 -9.53 2.86
C GLY A 193 -21.55 -8.44 1.82
N GLY A 194 -21.47 -8.81 0.54
CA GLY A 194 -21.28 -7.84 -0.55
C GLY A 194 -21.74 -8.32 -1.92
N ALA A 195 -22.71 -9.24 -2.00
CA ALA A 195 -23.41 -9.49 -3.25
C ALA A 195 -24.60 -8.53 -3.33
N GLY A 196 -24.48 -7.50 -4.16
CA GLY A 196 -25.64 -6.69 -4.55
C GLY A 196 -26.72 -7.58 -5.14
N LYS A 197 -27.96 -7.43 -4.69
CA LYS A 197 -29.14 -7.84 -5.45
C LYS A 197 -30.08 -6.65 -5.65
N PRO A 198 -30.74 -6.57 -6.82
CA PRO A 198 -31.66 -5.51 -7.17
C PRO A 198 -32.94 -5.61 -6.33
N GLY A 199 -33.65 -4.48 -6.23
CA GLY A 199 -34.69 -4.22 -5.23
C GLY A 199 -35.88 -5.18 -5.18
N GLY A 200 -36.59 -5.14 -4.06
CA GLY A 200 -37.88 -5.80 -3.84
C GLY A 200 -38.17 -5.91 -2.35
N GLY A 201 -39.22 -5.23 -1.87
CA GLY A 201 -39.55 -5.06 -0.46
C GLY A 201 -40.04 -6.32 0.28
N GLY A 202 -40.18 -6.19 1.60
CA GLY A 202 -40.88 -7.16 2.44
C GLY A 202 -40.34 -7.24 3.86
N LYS A 203 -41.23 -7.08 4.84
CA LYS A 203 -41.01 -7.08 6.29
C LYS A 203 -40.53 -8.43 6.84
N GLY A 204 -39.83 -8.40 7.99
CA GLY A 204 -39.98 -9.42 9.03
C GLY A 204 -38.71 -10.15 9.50
N ALA A 205 -38.31 -9.79 10.73
CA ALA A 205 -37.77 -10.65 11.80
C ALA A 205 -36.53 -11.55 11.59
N GLY A 206 -35.50 -11.26 12.39
CA GLY A 206 -34.78 -12.26 13.18
C GLY A 206 -33.44 -12.75 12.64
N GLY A 207 -32.35 -12.36 13.32
CA GLY A 207 -31.15 -13.20 13.40
C GLY A 207 -29.81 -12.57 13.03
N LYS A 208 -29.02 -12.29 14.08
CA LYS A 208 -27.54 -12.28 14.18
C LYS A 208 -26.76 -11.25 13.34
N GLY A 209 -26.29 -10.21 14.04
CA GLY A 209 -25.42 -9.16 13.50
C GLY A 209 -24.07 -9.68 13.02
N ALA A 210 -23.68 -9.26 11.81
CA ALA A 210 -22.38 -9.51 11.20
C ALA A 210 -21.65 -8.16 11.00
N GLY A 211 -20.39 -8.13 11.43
CA GLY A 211 -19.50 -6.98 11.49
C GLY A 211 -19.33 -6.20 10.19
N GLY A 212 -19.88 -4.98 10.17
CA GLY A 212 -19.40 -3.89 9.33
C GLY A 212 -18.29 -3.11 10.05
N ALA A 213 -17.41 -2.46 9.30
CA ALA A 213 -16.40 -1.53 9.83
C ALA A 213 -17.06 -0.49 10.73
N TYR A 214 -16.44 -0.19 11.88
CA TYR A 214 -16.95 0.80 12.82
C TYR A 214 -16.95 2.18 12.12
N PRO A 215 -18.12 2.82 11.90
CA PRO A 215 -18.24 3.97 11.01
C PRO A 215 -17.70 5.27 11.62
N LEU A 216 -17.47 5.29 12.93
CA LEU A 216 -17.06 6.47 13.69
C LEU A 216 -15.59 6.34 14.07
N ARG A 217 -14.70 6.93 13.26
CA ARG A 217 -13.27 7.00 13.57
C ARG A 217 -12.99 8.24 14.42
N PRO A 218 -12.20 8.13 15.50
CA PRO A 218 -11.75 9.28 16.25
C PRO A 218 -10.91 10.21 15.36
N ALA A 219 -11.10 11.52 15.50
CA ALA A 219 -10.20 12.49 14.89
C ALA A 219 -8.87 12.48 15.67
N VAL A 220 -7.79 12.09 14.99
CA VAL A 220 -6.43 12.07 15.57
C VAL A 220 -5.72 13.36 15.16
N GLY A 221 -5.59 14.29 16.11
CA GLY A 221 -4.79 15.50 15.98
C GLY A 221 -3.52 15.44 16.84
N PRO A 222 -2.60 16.42 16.69
CA PRO A 222 -1.34 16.48 17.45
C PRO A 222 -1.52 16.36 18.97
N ASP A 223 -2.59 16.96 19.51
CA ASP A 223 -2.87 16.94 20.95
C ASP A 223 -3.37 15.59 21.46
N THR A 224 -3.80 14.70 20.58
CA THR A 224 -4.42 13.40 20.91
C THR A 224 -3.64 12.19 20.39
N ALA A 225 -2.64 12.40 19.53
CA ALA A 225 -1.86 11.32 18.90
C ALA A 225 -1.25 10.38 19.95
N PHE A 226 -0.61 10.94 20.99
CA PHE A 226 0.01 10.15 22.06
C PHE A 226 -0.98 9.18 22.75
N PHE A 227 -2.24 9.60 22.92
CA PHE A 227 -3.30 8.79 23.52
C PHE A 227 -3.66 7.62 22.60
N TRP A 228 -3.88 7.91 21.31
CA TRP A 228 -4.27 6.87 20.33
C TRP A 228 -3.14 5.90 20.03
N ASP A 229 -1.88 6.34 20.04
CA ASP A 229 -0.73 5.44 19.91
C ASP A 229 -0.61 4.55 21.13
N GLY A 230 -0.82 5.08 22.34
CA GLY A 230 -0.92 4.27 23.55
C GLY A 230 -1.99 3.19 23.44
N VAL A 231 -3.20 3.57 23.00
CA VAL A 231 -4.32 2.61 22.83
C VAL A 231 -3.96 1.47 21.88
N LYS A 232 -3.21 1.74 20.79
CA LYS A 232 -2.73 0.70 19.87
C LYS A 232 -1.70 -0.23 20.51
N ASP A 233 -0.84 0.32 21.37
CA ASP A 233 0.20 -0.39 22.10
C ASP A 233 -0.35 -1.17 23.32
N GLY A 234 -1.66 -1.04 23.61
CA GLY A 234 -2.27 -1.63 24.80
C GLY A 234 -2.00 -0.83 26.09
N GLU A 235 -1.73 0.47 25.95
CA GLU A 235 -1.46 1.40 27.05
C GLU A 235 -2.52 2.51 27.11
N LEU A 236 -3.06 2.77 28.29
CA LEU A 236 -3.96 3.91 28.49
C LEU A 236 -3.15 5.14 28.93
N ARG A 237 -2.66 5.93 27.97
CA ARG A 237 -1.82 7.11 28.25
C ARG A 237 -2.66 8.35 28.62
N ILE A 238 -2.42 8.96 29.78
CA ILE A 238 -3.10 10.19 30.25
C ILE A 238 -2.16 11.38 30.11
N GLN A 239 -2.66 12.51 29.59
CA GLN A 239 -1.86 13.72 29.47
C GLN A 239 -1.51 14.28 30.85
N ARG A 240 -0.24 14.61 31.05
CA ARG A 240 0.28 15.28 32.25
C ARG A 240 0.99 16.57 31.87
N CYS A 241 0.72 17.65 32.60
CA CYS A 241 1.49 18.87 32.45
C CYS A 241 2.89 18.66 33.03
N ALA A 242 3.94 18.93 32.25
CA ALA A 242 5.32 18.74 32.71
C ALA A 242 5.73 19.74 33.82
N ASP A 243 5.05 20.88 33.91
CA ASP A 243 5.43 21.95 34.86
C ASP A 243 4.69 21.85 36.20
N CYS A 244 3.39 21.56 36.20
CA CYS A 244 2.59 21.48 37.43
C CYS A 244 2.12 20.06 37.78
N GLY A 245 2.37 19.07 36.91
CA GLY A 245 2.01 17.67 37.14
C GLY A 245 0.51 17.35 36.99
N ALA A 246 -0.35 18.32 36.66
CA ALA A 246 -1.79 18.12 36.51
C ALA A 246 -2.11 17.08 35.41
N LEU A 247 -2.94 16.10 35.74
CA LEU A 247 -3.46 15.08 34.82
C LEU A 247 -4.77 15.55 34.19
N ARG A 248 -5.01 15.19 32.92
CA ARG A 248 -6.28 15.50 32.28
C ARG A 248 -6.70 14.54 31.17
N HIS A 249 -8.01 14.44 31.01
CA HIS A 249 -8.68 13.88 29.85
C HIS A 249 -10.00 14.64 29.64
N PRO A 250 -10.39 15.01 28.40
CA PRO A 250 -9.68 14.77 27.15
C PRO A 250 -8.37 15.58 27.05
N PRO A 251 -7.41 15.13 26.22
CA PRO A 251 -6.19 15.89 25.98
C PRO A 251 -6.45 17.24 25.33
N GLY A 252 -5.57 18.20 25.59
CA GLY A 252 -5.65 19.55 25.02
C GLY A 252 -4.30 20.19 24.74
N PRO A 253 -4.31 21.40 24.16
CA PRO A 253 -3.09 22.13 23.79
C PRO A 253 -2.42 22.86 24.96
N VAL A 254 -3.18 23.33 25.95
CA VAL A 254 -2.71 24.26 27.00
C VAL A 254 -3.18 23.80 28.37
N CYS A 255 -2.31 23.76 29.40
CA CYS A 255 -2.68 23.39 30.77
C CYS A 255 -3.77 24.33 31.35
N PRO A 256 -4.93 23.85 31.80
CA PRO A 256 -5.95 24.72 32.40
C PRO A 256 -5.53 25.27 33.77
N GLU A 257 -4.59 24.61 34.46
CA GLU A 257 -4.14 25.01 35.80
C GLU A 257 -3.07 26.11 35.74
N CYS A 258 -2.03 25.92 34.91
CA CYS A 258 -0.86 26.82 34.87
C CYS A 258 -0.60 27.47 33.50
N HIS A 259 -1.44 27.21 32.50
CA HIS A 259 -1.30 27.68 31.11
C HIS A 259 -0.01 27.26 30.39
N SER A 260 0.74 26.31 30.94
CA SER A 260 1.90 25.73 30.27
C SER A 260 1.52 24.98 28.98
N LEU A 261 2.42 25.07 28.00
CA LEU A 261 2.40 24.29 26.76
C LEU A 261 3.25 23.01 26.88
N SER A 262 4.03 22.86 27.96
CA SER A 262 4.90 21.72 28.25
C SER A 262 4.05 20.52 28.70
N ARG A 263 4.12 19.44 27.91
CA ARG A 263 3.22 18.29 28.02
C ARG A 263 4.01 17.01 27.96
N GLU A 264 3.71 16.11 28.88
CA GLU A 264 4.15 14.72 28.89
C GLU A 264 2.92 13.81 29.06
N HIS A 265 3.13 12.51 29.26
CA HIS A 265 2.05 11.58 29.60
C HIS A 265 2.50 10.59 30.66
N VAL A 266 1.52 10.00 31.34
CA VAL A 266 1.70 8.84 32.22
C VAL A 266 0.88 7.68 31.68
N VAL A 267 1.35 6.44 31.88
CA VAL A 267 0.56 5.24 31.57
C VAL A 267 -0.30 4.93 32.80
N ALA A 268 -1.63 4.92 32.62
CA ALA A 268 -2.58 4.65 33.68
C ALA A 268 -2.55 3.17 34.10
N SER A 269 -2.98 2.88 35.32
CA SER A 269 -3.18 1.51 35.83
C SER A 269 -4.21 0.74 35.02
N GLY A 270 -5.12 1.47 34.34
CA GLY A 270 -6.24 0.92 33.58
C GLY A 270 -7.43 0.53 34.46
N ARG A 271 -7.35 0.73 35.78
CA ARG A 271 -8.44 0.45 36.72
C ARG A 271 -9.25 1.70 37.01
N GLY A 272 -10.55 1.51 37.21
CA GLY A 272 -11.45 2.59 37.60
C GLY A 272 -12.81 2.09 38.05
N GLU A 273 -13.73 3.03 38.26
CA GLU A 273 -15.11 2.75 38.61
C GLU A 273 -16.08 3.46 37.65
N VAL A 274 -17.22 2.84 37.37
CA VAL A 274 -18.29 3.46 36.58
C VAL A 274 -18.82 4.68 37.34
N HIS A 275 -18.50 5.88 36.85
CA HIS A 275 -18.96 7.15 37.43
C HIS A 275 -20.41 7.44 37.05
N SER A 276 -20.76 7.24 35.78
CA SER A 276 -22.12 7.33 35.25
C SER A 276 -22.25 6.51 33.98
N TYR A 277 -23.47 6.12 33.60
CA TYR A 277 -23.69 5.37 32.36
C TYR A 277 -25.09 5.60 31.79
N VAL A 278 -25.23 5.28 30.51
CA VAL A 278 -26.51 5.17 29.80
C VAL A 278 -26.57 3.85 29.05
N VAL A 279 -27.78 3.32 28.87
CA VAL A 279 -28.02 2.14 28.02
C VAL A 279 -28.61 2.62 26.69
N HIS A 280 -27.87 2.42 25.61
CA HIS A 280 -28.30 2.82 24.27
C HIS A 280 -29.16 1.72 23.64
N HIS A 281 -30.44 2.01 23.38
CA HIS A 281 -31.37 1.07 22.74
C HIS A 281 -31.59 1.35 21.25
N HIS A 282 -31.82 2.61 20.86
CA HIS A 282 -32.13 3.01 19.48
C HIS A 282 -31.68 4.45 19.17
N PRO A 283 -31.40 4.79 17.90
CA PRO A 283 -31.39 3.92 16.72
C PRO A 283 -30.16 2.98 16.69
N PRO A 284 -30.17 1.91 15.87
CA PRO A 284 -28.98 1.07 15.69
C PRO A 284 -27.78 1.90 15.23
N VAL A 285 -26.64 1.72 15.91
CA VAL A 285 -25.36 2.32 15.52
C VAL A 285 -24.57 1.27 14.75
N PRO A 286 -24.11 1.55 13.51
CA PRO A 286 -23.37 0.54 12.74
C PRO A 286 -22.12 0.09 13.49
N GLY A 287 -21.83 -1.21 13.45
CA GLY A 287 -20.74 -1.81 14.23
C GLY A 287 -21.07 -2.06 15.72
N ARG A 288 -22.30 -1.77 16.18
CA ARG A 288 -22.75 -2.13 17.53
C ARG A 288 -24.09 -2.84 17.51
N THR A 289 -24.29 -3.71 18.50
CA THR A 289 -25.56 -4.42 18.72
C THR A 289 -26.25 -3.82 19.94
N PRO A 290 -27.35 -3.05 19.78
CA PRO A 290 -28.14 -2.58 20.90
C PRO A 290 -28.85 -3.75 21.62
N PRO A 291 -29.09 -3.65 22.94
CA PRO A 291 -28.65 -2.59 23.83
C PRO A 291 -27.17 -2.72 24.24
N TYR A 292 -26.48 -1.59 24.37
CA TYR A 292 -25.10 -1.56 24.90
C TYR A 292 -24.91 -0.39 25.87
N VAL A 293 -23.97 -0.55 26.81
CA VAL A 293 -23.68 0.46 27.84
C VAL A 293 -22.62 1.42 27.36
N VAL A 294 -22.86 2.72 27.50
CA VAL A 294 -21.86 3.78 27.38
C VAL A 294 -21.65 4.37 28.77
N ALA A 295 -20.43 4.27 29.30
CA ALA A 295 -20.08 4.72 30.63
C ALA A 295 -19.02 5.82 30.59
N VAL A 296 -19.13 6.73 31.55
CA VAL A 296 -18.02 7.56 32.02
C VAL A 296 -17.36 6.78 33.15
N VAL A 297 -16.09 6.45 33.02
CA VAL A 297 -15.29 5.75 34.04
C VAL A 297 -14.34 6.73 34.67
N GLU A 298 -14.34 6.79 36.01
CA GLU A 298 -13.36 7.52 36.80
C GLU A 298 -12.20 6.59 37.13
N LEU A 299 -11.03 6.91 36.62
CA LEU A 299 -9.82 6.13 36.84
C LEU A 299 -9.23 6.40 38.22
N GLU A 300 -8.40 5.48 38.73
CA GLU A 300 -7.65 5.66 39.97
C GLU A 300 -6.77 6.92 39.97
N GLU A 301 -6.31 7.36 38.79
CA GLU A 301 -5.56 8.61 38.60
C GLU A 301 -6.43 9.87 38.67
N GLY A 302 -7.76 9.74 38.77
CA GLY A 302 -8.71 10.84 38.98
C GLY A 302 -9.25 11.52 37.71
N VAL A 303 -8.84 11.08 36.52
CA VAL A 303 -9.44 11.55 35.25
C VAL A 303 -10.64 10.68 34.85
N ARG A 304 -11.54 11.25 34.04
CA ARG A 304 -12.72 10.54 33.53
C ARG A 304 -12.61 10.26 32.04
N ILE A 305 -12.92 9.04 31.63
CA ILE A 305 -12.84 8.60 30.23
C ILE A 305 -14.16 7.92 29.84
N VAL A 306 -14.64 8.24 28.63
CA VAL A 306 -15.85 7.62 28.06
C VAL A 306 -15.46 6.35 27.31
N GLY A 307 -16.18 5.26 27.57
CA GLY A 307 -16.05 4.00 26.83
C GLY A 307 -17.25 3.11 27.08
N ASN A 308 -17.28 1.92 26.49
CA ASN A 308 -18.35 0.95 26.70
C ASN A 308 -17.97 -0.04 27.78
N VAL A 309 -18.96 -0.47 28.55
CA VAL A 309 -18.80 -1.58 29.49
C VAL A 309 -19.26 -2.85 28.79
N ASN A 310 -18.30 -3.74 28.50
CA ASN A 310 -18.48 -4.99 27.80
C ASN A 310 -18.36 -6.16 28.79
N GLY A 311 -18.82 -7.35 28.37
CA GLY A 311 -18.68 -8.57 29.19
C GLY A 311 -19.66 -8.68 30.37
N VAL A 312 -20.65 -7.80 30.46
CA VAL A 312 -21.71 -7.79 31.48
C VAL A 312 -23.04 -7.36 30.86
N PRO A 313 -24.19 -7.95 31.23
CA PRO A 313 -25.50 -7.49 30.79
C PRO A 313 -25.75 -6.01 31.13
N PRO A 314 -26.38 -5.21 30.25
CA PRO A 314 -26.58 -3.79 30.50
C PRO A 314 -27.35 -3.43 31.78
N ASP A 315 -28.25 -4.30 32.22
CA ASP A 315 -29.05 -4.18 33.44
C ASP A 315 -28.29 -4.53 34.72
N GLU A 316 -27.12 -5.16 34.60
CA GLU A 316 -26.22 -5.45 35.73
C GLU A 316 -25.17 -4.35 35.96
N VAL A 317 -24.95 -3.46 34.98
CA VAL A 317 -24.06 -2.30 35.17
C VAL A 317 -24.66 -1.34 36.18
N LYS A 318 -23.85 -0.89 37.14
CA LYS A 318 -24.22 0.08 38.18
C LYS A 318 -23.11 1.11 38.38
N ILE A 319 -23.49 2.29 38.85
CA ILE A 319 -22.54 3.31 39.32
C ILE A 319 -21.71 2.72 40.47
N GLY A 320 -20.41 2.97 40.46
CA GLY A 320 -19.43 2.39 41.39
C GLY A 320 -19.01 0.95 41.06
N MET A 321 -19.42 0.39 39.91
CA MET A 321 -18.92 -0.91 39.47
C MET A 321 -17.42 -0.80 39.15
N PRO A 322 -16.54 -1.64 39.76
CA PRO A 322 -15.13 -1.66 39.44
C PRO A 322 -14.91 -2.25 38.05
N VAL A 323 -14.10 -1.58 37.24
CA VAL A 323 -13.81 -1.95 35.86
C VAL A 323 -12.32 -1.85 35.56
N GLU A 324 -11.89 -2.59 34.54
CA GLU A 324 -10.54 -2.53 33.99
C GLU A 324 -10.61 -2.25 32.48
N VAL A 325 -9.61 -1.54 31.98
CA VAL A 325 -9.50 -1.25 30.55
C VAL A 325 -9.24 -2.52 29.76
N ALA A 326 -9.96 -2.69 28.67
CA ALA A 326 -9.75 -3.70 27.66
C ALA A 326 -9.62 -3.03 26.30
N PHE A 327 -8.57 -3.38 25.55
CA PHE A 327 -8.34 -2.83 24.22
C PHE A 327 -9.09 -3.68 23.19
N GLU A 328 -10.25 -3.20 22.76
CA GLU A 328 -11.08 -3.90 21.78
C GLU A 328 -10.66 -3.50 20.38
N ARG A 329 -10.26 -4.50 19.57
CA ARG A 329 -10.03 -4.32 18.14
C ARG A 329 -11.39 -4.27 17.43
N MET A 330 -11.76 -3.09 16.96
CA MET A 330 -13.01 -2.86 16.24
C MET A 330 -12.92 -3.29 14.78
N ASP A 331 -11.75 -3.06 14.17
CA ASP A 331 -11.36 -3.53 12.85
C ASP A 331 -9.83 -3.62 12.74
N ASP A 332 -9.32 -3.89 11.54
CA ASP A 332 -7.88 -4.06 11.30
C ASP A 332 -7.04 -2.81 11.66
N GLU A 333 -7.66 -1.62 11.69
CA GLU A 333 -6.99 -0.32 11.88
C GLU A 333 -7.39 0.40 13.17
N LEU A 334 -8.53 0.07 13.77
CA LEU A 334 -9.08 0.75 14.94
C LEU A 334 -9.09 -0.15 16.17
N VAL A 335 -8.36 0.27 17.19
CA VAL A 335 -8.45 -0.24 18.56
C VAL A 335 -9.09 0.84 19.42
N LEU A 336 -10.06 0.47 20.24
CA LEU A 336 -10.70 1.37 21.20
C LEU A 336 -10.45 0.88 22.63
N PRO A 337 -10.15 1.77 23.59
CA PRO A 337 -10.20 1.41 24.99
C PRO A 337 -11.67 1.28 25.41
N GLN A 338 -12.03 0.08 25.86
CA GLN A 338 -13.32 -0.26 26.45
C GLN A 338 -13.11 -0.69 27.89
N TRP A 339 -14.19 -1.01 28.59
CA TRP A 339 -14.19 -1.39 29.99
C TRP A 339 -14.80 -2.77 30.17
N VAL A 340 -14.24 -3.57 31.07
CA VAL A 340 -14.81 -4.85 31.50
C VAL A 340 -14.87 -4.88 33.03
N PRO A 341 -15.81 -5.61 33.66
CA PRO A 341 -15.83 -5.75 35.11
C PRO A 341 -14.50 -6.28 35.65
N ALA A 342 -13.99 -5.67 36.72
CA ALA A 342 -12.76 -6.11 37.36
C ALA A 342 -12.90 -7.57 37.85
N GLY A 343 -11.94 -8.42 37.51
CA GLY A 343 -11.92 -9.84 37.89
C GLY A 343 -12.67 -10.80 36.95
N ALA A 344 -13.22 -10.34 35.82
CA ALA A 344 -13.74 -11.23 34.78
C ALA A 344 -12.59 -11.98 34.08
N ALA A 345 -12.59 -13.32 34.12
CA ALA A 345 -11.58 -14.15 33.48
C ALA A 345 -11.55 -13.91 31.95
N ARG A 346 -10.34 -13.69 31.39
CA ARG A 346 -10.12 -13.56 29.94
C ARG A 346 -10.67 -14.79 29.20
N GLN A 347 -11.77 -14.64 28.46
CA GLN A 347 -12.27 -15.68 27.57
C GLN A 347 -11.82 -15.42 26.13
N GLY A 348 -10.93 -16.29 25.65
CA GLY A 348 -10.90 -16.78 24.27
C GLY A 348 -10.18 -15.92 23.23
N GLY A 349 -8.86 -16.11 23.11
CA GLY A 349 -8.12 -15.60 21.95
C GLY A 349 -6.61 -15.74 22.02
N ASP A 350 -6.04 -16.80 22.60
CA ASP A 350 -4.62 -17.13 22.37
C ASP A 350 -4.31 -18.59 22.71
N GLU A 351 -4.08 -19.40 21.66
CA GLU A 351 -3.23 -20.59 21.74
C GLU A 351 -2.26 -20.56 20.55
N ALA A 352 -1.32 -19.59 20.56
CA ALA A 352 -0.08 -19.69 19.79
C ALA A 352 1.09 -18.82 20.31
N ALA A 353 0.98 -18.11 21.45
CA ALA A 353 2.03 -17.19 21.90
C ALA A 353 2.99 -17.74 22.97
N GLU A 354 2.68 -18.86 23.64
CA GLU A 354 3.58 -19.45 24.66
C GLU A 354 4.17 -20.79 24.21
N ARG A 355 5.16 -20.73 23.31
CA ARG A 355 6.24 -21.72 23.18
C ARG A 355 7.29 -21.16 22.21
N LYS A 356 8.20 -20.33 22.74
CA LYS A 356 9.62 -20.21 22.33
C LYS A 356 10.32 -19.09 23.10
N ALA A 357 10.48 -19.29 24.41
CA ALA A 357 11.62 -18.73 25.13
C ALA A 357 12.63 -19.88 25.32
N GLY A 358 13.81 -19.74 24.73
CA GLY A 358 14.95 -20.65 24.96
C GLY A 358 15.30 -21.58 23.79
N GLN A 359 15.95 -21.04 22.76
CA GLN A 359 17.19 -21.56 22.14
C GLN A 359 17.49 -20.76 20.85
N GLY A 360 18.66 -20.14 20.83
CA GLY A 360 19.08 -19.21 19.78
C GLY A 360 19.46 -19.86 18.46
N SER A 361 19.17 -19.16 17.36
CA SER A 361 20.06 -18.94 16.22
C SER A 361 19.33 -18.00 15.25
N GLY A 362 20.05 -17.00 14.75
CA GLY A 362 19.49 -15.71 14.33
C GLY A 362 18.74 -15.70 13.01
N HIS A 363 17.81 -14.75 12.91
CA HIS A 363 17.40 -13.99 11.73
C HIS A 363 16.85 -12.66 12.27
N GLY A 364 17.60 -11.57 12.06
CA GLY A 364 17.31 -10.27 12.65
C GLY A 364 16.09 -9.60 12.02
N SER A 365 15.00 -9.49 12.78
CA SER A 365 13.94 -8.51 12.55
C SER A 365 14.31 -7.22 13.27
N GLY A 366 15.02 -6.34 12.55
CA GLY A 366 15.29 -4.99 13.03
C GLY A 366 14.01 -4.18 13.06
N HIS A 367 13.34 -4.08 14.22
CA HIS A 367 12.76 -2.80 14.57
C HIS A 367 13.93 -1.81 14.59
N GLY A 368 13.81 -0.69 13.88
CA GLY A 368 14.87 0.31 13.82
C GLY A 368 15.39 0.56 15.22
N ALA A 369 16.71 0.45 15.41
CA ALA A 369 17.32 0.78 16.68
C ALA A 369 16.86 2.19 17.05
N ALA A 370 16.27 2.35 18.24
CA ALA A 370 16.01 3.66 18.78
C ALA A 370 17.34 4.45 18.74
N GLY A 371 17.46 5.45 17.85
CA GLY A 371 18.66 6.26 17.66
C GLY A 371 19.21 6.42 16.24
N GLU A 372 18.64 5.79 15.20
CA GLU A 372 19.10 6.03 13.81
C GLU A 372 18.38 7.24 13.18
N GLU A 373 19.14 8.22 12.71
CA GLU A 373 18.61 9.41 12.03
C GLU A 373 18.32 9.10 10.55
N PRO A 374 17.12 9.43 10.03
CA PRO A 374 16.81 9.16 8.64
C PRO A 374 17.66 10.02 7.71
N VAL A 375 18.14 9.43 6.61
CA VAL A 375 18.80 10.17 5.52
C VAL A 375 17.82 11.13 4.86
N LEU A 376 16.57 10.71 4.70
CA LEU A 376 15.47 11.56 4.22
C LEU A 376 14.23 11.36 5.11
N GLU A 377 13.61 12.46 5.51
CA GLU A 377 12.28 12.48 6.12
C GLU A 377 11.37 13.36 5.27
N ILE A 378 10.31 12.76 4.72
CA ILE A 378 9.47 13.38 3.70
C ILE A 378 8.01 13.34 4.15
N PRO A 379 7.39 14.49 4.43
CA PRO A 379 5.95 14.57 4.61
C PRO A 379 5.24 14.23 3.30
N LEU A 380 4.44 13.16 3.30
CA LEU A 380 3.69 12.70 2.14
C LEU A 380 2.41 13.52 2.00
N THR A 381 2.55 14.81 1.72
CA THR A 381 1.37 15.64 1.42
C THR A 381 0.68 15.16 0.14
N PRO A 382 -0.63 15.41 -0.05
CA PRO A 382 -1.28 15.17 -1.34
C PRO A 382 -0.52 15.83 -2.50
N THR A 383 0.01 17.04 -2.30
CA THR A 383 0.87 17.73 -3.28
C THR A 383 2.09 16.91 -3.66
N PHE A 384 2.80 16.33 -2.68
CA PHE A 384 3.97 15.49 -2.96
C PHE A 384 3.58 14.25 -3.77
N VAL A 385 2.53 13.54 -3.35
CA VAL A 385 2.07 12.31 -4.02
C VAL A 385 1.64 12.61 -5.47
N ILE A 386 0.86 13.67 -5.68
CA ILE A 386 0.39 14.07 -7.01
C ILE A 386 1.56 14.57 -7.88
N ALA A 387 2.41 15.45 -7.37
CA ALA A 387 3.52 16.01 -8.14
C ALA A 387 4.50 14.92 -8.59
N THR A 388 4.81 13.96 -7.72
CA THR A 388 5.67 12.83 -8.05
C THR A 388 4.98 11.85 -9.02
N ALA A 389 3.66 11.64 -8.93
CA ALA A 389 2.90 10.89 -9.94
C ALA A 389 2.98 11.53 -11.34
N LEU A 390 2.88 12.86 -11.43
CA LEU A 390 3.04 13.58 -12.69
C LEU A 390 4.48 13.51 -13.21
N ALA A 391 5.48 13.68 -12.34
CA ALA A 391 6.90 13.65 -12.71
C ALA A 391 7.37 12.27 -13.19
N THR A 392 6.82 11.21 -12.59
CA THR A 392 7.06 9.82 -12.98
C THR A 392 6.21 9.38 -14.18
N ARG A 393 5.23 10.20 -14.58
CA ARG A 393 4.22 9.91 -15.61
C ARG A 393 3.38 8.67 -15.29
N ASP A 394 3.31 8.25 -14.04
CA ASP A 394 2.40 7.18 -13.63
C ASP A 394 1.01 7.75 -13.34
N PHE A 395 0.25 7.89 -14.42
CA PHE A 395 -1.14 8.35 -14.39
C PHE A 395 -2.13 7.26 -13.96
N THR A 396 -1.72 6.29 -13.13
CA THR A 396 -2.68 5.40 -12.48
C THR A 396 -3.49 6.20 -11.45
N PRO A 397 -4.83 6.16 -11.48
CA PRO A 397 -5.68 7.02 -10.63
C PRO A 397 -5.36 6.99 -9.14
N VAL A 398 -4.90 5.85 -8.62
CA VAL A 398 -4.55 5.66 -7.20
C VAL A 398 -3.41 6.56 -6.69
N HIS A 399 -2.74 7.30 -7.57
CA HIS A 399 -1.65 8.21 -7.21
C HIS A 399 -2.04 9.69 -7.30
N HIS A 400 -3.22 10.03 -7.83
CA HIS A 400 -3.60 11.44 -8.04
C HIS A 400 -5.10 11.74 -7.96
N ASP A 401 -5.96 10.73 -7.90
CA ASP A 401 -7.40 10.88 -7.73
C ASP A 401 -7.86 10.15 -6.46
N THR A 402 -8.08 10.91 -5.40
CA THR A 402 -8.53 10.37 -4.10
C THR A 402 -9.87 9.65 -4.18
N ALA A 403 -10.81 10.10 -5.02
CA ALA A 403 -12.12 9.47 -5.12
C ALA A 403 -12.00 8.09 -5.80
N LEU A 404 -11.25 8.02 -6.91
CA LEU A 404 -11.00 6.76 -7.60
C LEU A 404 -10.11 5.82 -6.78
N ALA A 405 -9.11 6.34 -6.07
CA ALA A 405 -8.28 5.55 -5.16
C ALA A 405 -9.13 4.83 -4.10
N ARG A 406 -9.99 5.59 -3.41
CA ARG A 406 -10.93 5.05 -2.42
C ARG A 406 -11.95 4.10 -3.02
N ALA A 407 -12.46 4.39 -4.22
CA ALA A 407 -13.35 3.49 -4.94
C ALA A 407 -12.69 2.16 -5.31
N GLN A 408 -11.36 2.15 -5.49
CA GLN A 408 -10.55 0.94 -5.71
C GLN A 408 -10.14 0.24 -4.40
N GLY A 409 -10.60 0.73 -3.26
CA GLY A 409 -10.41 0.11 -1.94
C GLY A 409 -9.15 0.54 -1.21
N THR A 410 -8.46 1.59 -1.65
CA THR A 410 -7.29 2.15 -0.95
C THR A 410 -7.75 3.20 0.07
N LYS A 411 -6.94 3.44 1.12
CA LYS A 411 -7.25 4.46 2.15
C LYS A 411 -7.28 5.88 1.55
N ASP A 412 -6.27 6.21 0.76
CA ASP A 412 -6.15 7.46 0.00
C ASP A 412 -5.24 7.24 -1.21
N ILE A 413 -4.87 8.32 -1.90
CA ILE A 413 -3.75 8.29 -2.84
C ILE A 413 -2.45 7.95 -2.12
N PHE A 414 -1.56 7.24 -2.79
CA PHE A 414 -0.27 6.83 -2.23
C PHE A 414 0.85 6.94 -3.25
N VAL A 415 2.08 6.97 -2.76
CA VAL A 415 3.29 7.08 -3.57
C VAL A 415 3.44 5.87 -4.51
N ASN A 416 3.69 6.13 -5.79
CA ASN A 416 3.96 5.08 -6.77
C ASN A 416 5.39 4.52 -6.62
N ILE A 417 5.61 3.33 -7.16
CA ILE A 417 6.91 2.67 -7.03
C ILE A 417 8.04 3.43 -7.73
N LEU A 418 7.79 4.17 -8.82
CA LEU A 418 8.82 4.94 -9.51
C LEU A 418 9.38 6.06 -8.62
N THR A 419 8.50 6.71 -7.85
CA THR A 419 8.88 7.68 -6.83
C THR A 419 9.72 7.01 -5.75
N THR A 420 9.29 5.85 -5.24
CA THR A 420 10.06 5.07 -4.27
C THR A 420 11.44 4.69 -4.80
N MET A 421 11.56 4.26 -6.07
CA MET A 421 12.85 3.95 -6.71
C MET A 421 13.76 5.18 -6.77
N GLY A 422 13.22 6.35 -7.14
CA GLY A 422 13.97 7.61 -7.16
C GLY A 422 14.45 8.05 -5.78
N LEU A 423 13.60 7.91 -4.76
CA LEU A 423 13.98 8.22 -3.38
C LEU A 423 15.01 7.23 -2.83
N VAL A 424 14.89 5.93 -3.13
CA VAL A 424 15.88 4.91 -2.78
C VAL A 424 17.23 5.21 -3.43
N GLN A 425 17.24 5.57 -4.73
CA GLN A 425 18.45 6.02 -5.41
C GLN A 425 19.08 7.22 -4.68
N ARG A 426 18.29 8.27 -4.44
CA ARG A 426 18.76 9.50 -3.81
C ARG A 426 19.37 9.22 -2.44
N THR A 427 18.65 8.45 -1.62
CA THR A 427 19.10 8.02 -0.30
C THR A 427 20.41 7.22 -0.38
N ALA A 428 20.53 6.28 -1.31
CA ALA A 428 21.75 5.47 -1.45
C ALA A 428 22.95 6.31 -1.92
N LEU A 429 22.78 7.17 -2.93
CA LEU A 429 23.85 8.02 -3.46
C LEU A 429 24.33 9.06 -2.42
N ALA A 430 23.43 9.58 -1.58
CA ALA A 430 23.81 10.45 -0.47
C ALA A 430 24.79 9.77 0.50
N THR A 431 24.77 8.43 0.60
CA THR A 431 25.70 7.71 1.47
C THR A 431 27.09 7.59 0.88
N VAL A 432 27.32 7.69 -0.45
CA VAL A 432 28.65 7.55 -1.06
C VAL A 432 28.82 8.63 -2.15
N PRO A 433 29.31 9.82 -1.81
CA PRO A 433 29.50 10.90 -2.77
C PRO A 433 30.39 10.49 -3.96
N GLY A 434 29.96 10.83 -5.17
CA GLY A 434 30.66 10.50 -6.42
C GLY A 434 30.57 9.03 -6.84
N ALA A 435 29.76 8.21 -6.18
CA ALA A 435 29.43 6.88 -6.68
C ALA A 435 28.35 6.93 -7.76
N GLU A 436 28.31 5.91 -8.59
CA GLU A 436 27.26 5.72 -9.61
C GLU A 436 26.41 4.49 -9.25
N LEU A 437 25.11 4.60 -9.48
CA LEU A 437 24.12 3.56 -9.33
C LEU A 437 24.31 2.49 -10.40
N GLU A 438 24.57 1.26 -9.99
CA GLU A 438 24.69 0.11 -10.89
C GLU A 438 23.42 -0.73 -10.89
N ARG A 439 22.86 -0.97 -9.70
CA ARG A 439 21.68 -1.82 -9.53
C ARG A 439 20.85 -1.40 -8.33
N VAL A 440 19.53 -1.51 -8.43
CA VAL A 440 18.58 -1.32 -7.33
C VAL A 440 17.62 -2.49 -7.31
N GLU A 441 17.48 -3.15 -6.17
CA GLU A 441 16.50 -4.21 -5.94
C GLU A 441 15.57 -3.77 -4.82
N VAL A 442 14.30 -3.52 -5.14
CA VAL A 442 13.28 -3.04 -4.22
C VAL A 442 12.25 -4.13 -3.95
N ARG A 443 11.88 -4.24 -2.67
CA ARG A 443 10.69 -4.96 -2.20
C ARG A 443 9.78 -3.99 -1.49
N LEU A 444 8.53 -3.90 -1.95
CA LEU A 444 7.53 -3.06 -1.33
C LEU A 444 6.81 -3.79 -0.20
N GLY A 445 6.47 -3.04 0.84
CA GLY A 445 5.64 -3.47 1.96
C GLY A 445 4.40 -2.58 2.05
N ALA A 446 4.26 -1.87 3.17
CA ALA A 446 3.11 -1.02 3.44
C ALA A 446 2.96 0.12 2.43
N PRO A 447 1.75 0.46 1.99
CA PRO A 447 1.51 1.63 1.13
C PRO A 447 1.81 2.94 1.86
N ALA A 448 2.48 3.85 1.16
CA ALA A 448 2.88 5.17 1.65
C ALA A 448 1.82 6.22 1.26
N TYR A 449 0.78 6.37 2.09
CA TYR A 449 -0.38 7.22 1.83
C TYR A 449 -0.11 8.71 2.00
N ALA A 450 -0.90 9.52 1.30
CA ALA A 450 -1.00 10.93 1.59
C ALA A 450 -1.43 11.17 3.06
N GLY A 451 -0.79 12.13 3.72
CA GLY A 451 -0.94 12.44 5.15
C GLY A 451 0.02 11.70 6.08
N ASP A 452 0.86 10.81 5.57
CA ASP A 452 1.89 10.11 6.34
C ASP A 452 3.26 10.83 6.25
N THR A 453 4.28 10.29 6.91
CA THR A 453 5.68 10.70 6.78
C THR A 453 6.52 9.49 6.37
N LEU A 454 7.17 9.57 5.21
CA LEU A 454 8.13 8.55 4.77
C LEU A 454 9.52 8.88 5.32
N ARG A 455 10.10 7.95 6.07
CA ARG A 455 11.49 8.02 6.55
C ARG A 455 12.35 6.98 5.88
N LEU A 456 13.45 7.41 5.27
CA LEU A 456 14.40 6.55 4.56
C LEU A 456 15.75 6.52 5.29
N PHE A 457 16.19 5.31 5.58
CA PHE A 457 17.44 4.98 6.26
C PHE A 457 18.37 4.26 5.29
N ALA A 458 19.67 4.41 5.47
CA ALA A 458 20.64 3.74 4.63
C ALA A 458 21.87 3.27 5.41
N GLU A 459 22.25 2.01 5.17
CA GLU A 459 23.38 1.36 5.79
C GLU A 459 24.35 0.87 4.71
N ARG A 460 25.64 1.20 4.83
CA ARG A 460 26.67 0.66 3.94
C ARG A 460 26.99 -0.78 4.34
N ALA A 461 26.74 -1.74 3.44
CA ALA A 461 26.94 -3.17 3.68
C ALA A 461 28.30 -3.72 3.19
N GLY A 462 29.19 -2.85 2.70
CA GLY A 462 30.49 -3.22 2.10
C GLY A 462 30.41 -3.55 0.61
N ASN A 463 31.56 -3.62 -0.08
CA ASN A 463 31.69 -3.98 -1.51
C ASN A 463 30.77 -3.17 -2.44
N GLY A 464 30.65 -1.86 -2.22
CA GLY A 464 29.76 -0.99 -3.01
C GLY A 464 28.26 -1.23 -2.77
N THR A 465 27.87 -2.04 -1.79
CA THR A 465 26.47 -2.32 -1.47
C THR A 465 25.95 -1.38 -0.38
N VAL A 466 24.76 -0.83 -0.58
CA VAL A 466 24.00 -0.03 0.38
C VAL A 466 22.63 -0.68 0.58
N ARG A 467 22.21 -0.87 1.82
CA ARG A 467 20.84 -1.30 2.16
C ARG A 467 20.03 -0.05 2.48
N VAL A 468 18.87 0.07 1.87
CA VAL A 468 17.94 1.18 2.13
C VAL A 468 16.65 0.61 2.71
N ARG A 469 16.15 1.23 3.77
CA ARG A 469 14.85 0.91 4.37
C ARG A 469 14.00 2.17 4.42
N GLY A 470 12.76 2.10 3.98
CA GLY A 470 11.77 3.15 4.10
C GLY A 470 10.63 2.73 5.01
N THR A 471 10.21 3.61 5.91
CA THR A 471 9.13 3.36 6.88
C THR A 471 8.07 4.45 6.81
N VAL A 472 6.83 4.05 7.08
CA VAL A 472 5.64 4.91 7.20
C VAL A 472 4.85 4.47 8.44
N SER A 473 3.77 5.17 8.79
CA SER A 473 2.96 4.84 9.98
C SER A 473 2.41 3.40 10.01
N LEU A 474 2.24 2.79 8.83
CA LEU A 474 1.75 1.41 8.67
C LEU A 474 2.87 0.34 8.72
N GLY A 475 4.13 0.73 8.88
CA GLY A 475 5.28 -0.16 8.96
C GLY A 475 6.30 0.06 7.83
N ASP A 476 7.00 -1.01 7.44
CA ASP A 476 8.02 -0.95 6.39
C ASP A 476 7.39 -0.73 5.01
N HIS A 477 7.63 0.45 4.43
CA HIS A 477 7.19 0.78 3.07
C HIS A 477 8.07 0.10 2.02
N VAL A 478 9.39 0.16 2.21
CA VAL A 478 10.34 -0.38 1.24
C VAL A 478 11.57 -0.96 1.95
N THR A 479 12.04 -2.09 1.44
CA THR A 479 13.39 -2.59 1.69
C THR A 479 14.10 -2.71 0.36
N ALA A 480 15.34 -2.22 0.29
CA ALA A 480 16.10 -2.22 -0.95
C ALA A 480 17.56 -2.60 -0.74
N THR A 481 18.11 -3.31 -1.72
CA THR A 481 19.55 -3.52 -1.86
C THR A 481 20.02 -2.75 -3.08
N VAL A 482 20.99 -1.86 -2.88
CA VAL A 482 21.53 -0.99 -3.91
C VAL A 482 23.00 -1.32 -4.11
N ARG A 483 23.42 -1.50 -5.37
CA ARG A 483 24.84 -1.58 -5.72
C ARG A 483 25.28 -0.29 -6.38
N LEU A 484 26.41 0.20 -5.89
CA LEU A 484 27.09 1.38 -6.35
C LEU A 484 28.46 0.98 -6.89
N ARG A 485 28.83 1.53 -8.04
CA ARG A 485 30.17 1.47 -8.60
C ARG A 485 30.91 2.77 -8.35
N ARG A 486 32.25 2.70 -8.37
CA ARG A 486 33.09 3.89 -8.25
C ARG A 486 32.85 4.76 -9.48
N GLY A 487 32.44 6.02 -9.28
CA GLY A 487 32.17 6.91 -10.40
C GLY A 487 33.40 7.07 -11.29
N GLY A 488 33.19 7.03 -12.60
CA GLY A 488 34.23 7.35 -13.56
C GLY A 488 34.49 8.83 -13.46
N GLY A 489 35.53 9.23 -12.70
CA GLY A 489 35.78 10.62 -12.37
C GLY A 489 35.58 11.54 -13.56
N HIS A 490 34.57 12.43 -13.49
CA HIS A 490 34.48 13.60 -14.35
C HIS A 490 35.59 14.57 -13.92
N GLY A 491 36.84 14.17 -14.16
CA GLY A 491 38.02 14.98 -13.97
C GLY A 491 38.02 16.05 -15.05
N GLY A 492 37.71 17.28 -14.66
CA GLY A 492 38.06 18.48 -15.40
C GLY A 492 39.59 18.55 -15.53
N GLY A 493 40.11 17.96 -16.60
CA GLY A 493 41.48 18.19 -17.05
C GLY A 493 41.58 19.59 -17.63
N HIS A 494 41.72 20.61 -16.77
CA HIS A 494 42.32 21.86 -17.20
C HIS A 494 43.83 21.64 -17.34
N GLY A 495 44.22 21.12 -18.50
CA GLY A 495 45.59 21.24 -18.99
C GLY A 495 45.88 22.72 -19.22
N THR A 496 46.63 23.33 -18.33
CA THR A 496 47.32 24.59 -18.61
C THR A 496 48.42 24.31 -19.61
N GLU A 497 48.13 24.47 -20.89
CA GLU A 497 49.15 24.58 -21.92
C GLU A 497 49.57 26.05 -22.00
N ALA A 498 50.63 26.39 -21.28
CA ALA A 498 51.37 27.61 -21.47
C ALA A 498 52.25 27.44 -22.71
N ALA A 499 51.92 28.14 -23.80
CA ALA A 499 52.83 28.36 -24.91
C ALA A 499 53.09 29.86 -25.07
N ARG A 500 54.39 30.16 -25.15
CA ARG A 500 55.00 31.47 -25.39
C ARG A 500 54.70 32.00 -26.79
#